data_AF-A0A2H0A850-F1
#
_entry.id   AF-A0A2H0A850-F1
#
_cell.length_a   1.000
_cell.length_b   1.000
_cell.length_c   1.000
_cell.angle_alpha   90.00
_cell.angle_beta   90.00
_cell.angle_gamma   90.00
#
_symmetry.space_group_name_H-M   'P 1'
#
loop_
_entity.id
_entity.type
_entity.pdbx_description
1 polymer ?
#
loop_
_entity_poly.entity_id
_entity_poly.type
_entity_poly.pdbx_seq_one_letter_code
_entity_poly.pdbx_strand_id
1 'polypeptide(L)' 'MEKVLVNSDKYAGQYIAMVSAEDNTIVGSGILPEEALNEARKQNVQAPILFYVPEKEVVYIYYVG' A
#
# COMPACT_ATOMS: atom_id res chain seq x y z
N MET A 1 1.05 -2.85 20.29
CA MET A 1 2.35 -2.72 19.60
C MET A 1 2.09 -2.04 18.28
N GLU A 2 2.92 -1.07 17.92
CA GLU A 2 2.89 -0.42 16.61
C GLU A 2 3.43 -1.37 15.54
N LYS A 3 2.79 -1.42 14.37
CA LYS A 3 3.25 -2.22 13.22
C LYS A 3 3.58 -1.29 12.06
N VAL A 4 4.87 -1.19 11.74
CA VAL A 4 5.35 -0.43 10.58
C VAL A 4 5.12 -1.27 9.32
N LEU A 5 4.30 -0.78 8.40
CA LEU A 5 3.96 -1.48 7.16
C LEU A 5 4.93 -1.18 6.02
N VAL A 6 5.44 0.06 5.97
CA VAL A 6 6.42 0.52 4.97
C VAL A 6 7.46 1.39 5.68
N ASN A 7 8.73 1.12 5.43
CA ASN A 7 9.86 1.86 6.03
C ASN A 7 10.84 2.35 4.95
N SER A 8 10.31 2.83 3.82
CA SER A 8 11.11 3.30 2.68
C SER A 8 10.46 4.49 1.99
N ASP A 9 11.27 5.51 1.71
CA ASP A 9 10.86 6.71 0.97
C ASP A 9 10.56 6.43 -0.51
N LYS A 10 10.90 5.24 -1.02
CA LYS A 10 10.69 4.84 -2.42
C LYS A 10 9.24 5.01 -2.88
N TYR A 11 8.29 4.81 -1.98
CA TYR A 11 6.86 4.82 -2.26
C TYR A 11 6.17 6.11 -1.81
N ALA A 12 6.92 7.09 -1.33
CA ALA A 12 6.38 8.39 -0.94
C ALA A 12 5.52 8.99 -2.07
N GLY A 13 4.30 9.41 -1.73
CA GLY A 13 3.34 10.00 -2.65
C GLY A 13 2.58 9.01 -3.53
N GLN A 14 2.75 7.70 -3.32
CA GLN A 14 2.19 6.66 -4.18
C GLN A 14 1.19 5.78 -3.46
N TYR A 15 0.30 5.18 -4.24
CA TYR A 15 -0.46 4.02 -3.84
C TYR A 15 0.43 2.78 -3.93
N ILE A 16 0.26 1.88 -2.97
CA ILE A 16 0.90 0.56 -2.94
C ILE A 16 -0.14 -0.53 -2.78
N ALA A 17 0.11 -1.67 -3.39
CA ALA A 17 -0.64 -2.89 -3.21
C ALA A 17 0.27 -3.90 -2.49
N MET A 18 -0.17 -4.40 -1.33
CA MET A 18 0.53 -5.43 -0.57
C MET A 18 -0.25 -6.73 -0.53
N VAL A 19 0.45 -7.85 -0.32
CA VAL A 19 -0.15 -9.19 -0.28
C VAL A 19 -1.20 -9.28 0.82
N SER A 20 -0.84 -8.96 2.06
CA SER A 20 -1.79 -8.89 3.19
C SER A 20 -1.27 -7.99 4.32
N ALA A 21 -2.05 -7.85 5.40
CA ALA A 21 -1.61 -7.09 6.57
C ALA A 21 -0.52 -7.84 7.34
N GLU A 22 -0.42 -9.16 7.19
CA GLU A 22 0.59 -10.05 7.79
C GLU A 22 1.84 -10.13 6.91
N ASP A 23 1.66 -10.16 5.59
CA ASP A 23 2.72 -10.14 4.58
C ASP A 23 2.79 -8.78 3.89
N ASN A 24 3.68 -7.93 4.41
CA ASN A 24 3.90 -6.57 3.92
C ASN A 24 4.62 -6.51 2.55
N THR A 25 4.75 -7.62 1.82
CA THR A 25 5.37 -7.63 0.50
C THR A 25 4.58 -6.73 -0.46
N ILE A 26 5.24 -5.71 -0.98
CA ILE A 26 4.67 -4.78 -1.96
C ILE A 26 4.75 -5.43 -3.34
N VAL A 27 3.59 -5.68 -3.93
CA VAL A 27 3.41 -6.33 -5.25
C VAL A 27 2.89 -5.37 -6.31
N GLY A 28 2.72 -4.09 -5.97
CA GLY A 28 2.40 -3.05 -6.94
C GLY A 28 2.52 -1.66 -6.36
N SER A 29 2.80 -0.68 -7.21
CA SER A 29 2.85 0.74 -6.86
C SER A 29 2.41 1.63 -8.02
N GLY A 30 1.90 2.82 -7.71
CA GLY A 30 1.55 3.80 -8.73
C GLY A 30 0.99 5.10 -8.16
N ILE A 31 0.83 6.11 -9.02
CA ILE A 31 0.24 7.39 -8.65
C ILE A 31 -1.28 7.25 -8.50
N LEU A 32 -1.88 6.31 -9.25
CA LEU A 32 -3.29 5.98 -9.16
C LEU A 32 -3.51 4.62 -8.48
N PRO A 33 -4.61 4.45 -7.72
CA PRO A 33 -4.99 3.17 -7.11
C PRO A 33 -4.98 1.98 -8.09
N GLU A 34 -5.48 2.23 -9.30
CA GLU A 34 -5.63 1.23 -10.35
C GLU A 34 -4.28 0.73 -10.90
N GLU A 35 -3.26 1.59 -10.92
CA GLU A 35 -1.91 1.20 -11.35
C GLU A 35 -1.32 0.17 -10.39
N ALA A 36 -1.35 0.47 -9.08
CA ALA A 36 -0.88 -0.43 -8.04
C ALA A 36 -1.64 -1.78 -8.03
N LEU A 37 -2.97 -1.74 -8.19
CA LEU A 37 -3.80 -2.95 -8.25
C LEU A 37 -3.53 -3.77 -9.53
N ASN A 38 -3.33 -3.12 -10.66
CA ASN A 38 -3.03 -3.80 -11.92
C ASN A 38 -1.65 -4.47 -11.88
N GLU A 39 -0.65 -3.85 -11.25
CA GLU A 39 0.63 -4.51 -10.99
C GLU A 39 0.49 -5.75 -10.10
N ALA A 40 -0.27 -5.66 -9.01
CA ALA A 40 -0.53 -6.80 -8.13
C ALA A 40 -1.24 -7.96 -8.86
N ARG A 41 -2.21 -7.65 -9.72
CA ARG A 41 -2.91 -8.64 -10.56
C ARG A 41 -1.98 -9.35 -11.54
N LYS A 42 -1.02 -8.63 -12.15
CA LYS A 42 0.01 -9.25 -13.02
C LYS A 42 0.85 -10.28 -12.26
N GLN A 43 0.94 -10.17 -10.94
CA GLN A 43 1.64 -11.09 -10.05
C GLN A 43 0.73 -12.18 -9.45
N ASN A 44 -0.50 -12.36 -9.97
CA ASN A 44 -1.49 -13.31 -9.48
C ASN A 44 -1.99 -13.08 -8.04
N VAL A 45 -1.82 -11.86 -7.51
CA VAL A 45 -2.39 -11.49 -6.20
C VAL A 45 -3.81 -10.99 -6.41
N GLN A 46 -4.81 -11.78 -6.00
CA GLN A 46 -6.22 -11.51 -6.32
C GLN A 46 -6.89 -10.49 -5.40
N ALA A 47 -6.47 -10.41 -4.13
CA ALA A 47 -7.06 -9.52 -3.14
C ALA A 47 -5.97 -8.76 -2.35
N PRO A 48 -5.14 -7.96 -3.04
CA PRO A 48 -4.14 -7.16 -2.35
C PRO A 48 -4.80 -6.08 -1.49
N ILE A 49 -4.15 -5.71 -0.40
CA ILE A 49 -4.55 -4.55 0.39
C ILE A 49 -3.92 -3.30 -0.21
N LEU A 50 -4.73 -2.28 -0.46
CA LEU A 50 -4.30 -1.02 -1.04
C LEU A 50 -4.08 0.03 0.05
N PHE A 51 -2.94 0.72 0.00
CA PHE A 51 -2.61 1.84 0.88
C PHE A 51 -2.07 3.02 0.10
N TYR A 52 -2.27 4.22 0.60
CA TYR A 52 -1.57 5.42 0.14
C TYR A 52 -0.43 5.73 1.11
N VAL A 53 0.77 5.94 0.57
CA VAL A 53 1.95 6.34 1.34
C VAL A 53 2.12 7.85 1.16
N PRO A 54 1.83 8.67 2.19
CA PRO A 54 2.00 10.11 2.08
C PRO A 54 3.48 10.49 1.93
N GLU A 55 3.77 11.55 1.20
CA GLU A 55 5.13 12.12 1.09
C GLU A 55 5.65 12.71 2.40
N LYS A 56 4.76 12.93 3.37
CA LYS A 56 5.03 13.55 4.66
C LYS A 56 4.54 12.65 5.78
N GLU A 57 4.95 12.95 7.01
CA GLU A 57 4.79 12.12 8.21
C GLU A 57 3.34 11.79 8.65
N VAL A 58 2.30 12.27 7.95
CA VAL A 58 0.93 12.26 8.49
C VAL A 58 -0.01 11.41 7.64
N VAL A 59 -0.38 10.25 8.17
CA VAL A 59 -1.54 9.46 7.75
C VAL A 59 -2.64 9.63 8.79
N TYR A 60 -3.80 10.16 8.41
CA TYR A 60 -5.00 10.13 9.25
C TYR A 60 -5.90 8.96 8.85
N ILE A 61 -5.93 7.90 9.66
CA ILE A 61 -6.86 6.78 9.49
C ILE A 61 -8.02 6.99 10.46
N TYR A 62 -9.20 7.31 9.93
CA TYR A 62 -10.43 7.41 10.73
C TYR A 62 -11.22 6.11 10.59
N TYR A 63 -11.55 5.49 11.73
CA TYR A 63 -12.55 4.42 11.78
C TYR A 63 -13.91 5.08 11.99
N VAL A 64 -14.81 4.97 11.02
CA VAL A 64 -16.22 5.34 11.21
C VAL A 64 -16.96 4.04 11.53
N GLY A 65 -17.32 3.88 12.79
CA GLY A 65 -18.21 2.83 13.28
C GLY A 65 -19.66 3.28 13.28
#